data_AF-A0ABD6TK49-F1
#
_entry.id   AF-A0ABD6TK49-F1
#
_cell.length_a   1.000
_cell.length_b   1.000
_cell.length_c   1.000
_cell.angle_alpha   90.00
_cell.angle_beta   90.00
_cell.angle_gamma   90.00
#
_symmetry.space_group_name_H-M   'P 1'
#
loop_
_entity.id
_entity.type
_entity.pdbx_description
1 polymer ?
#
loop_
_entity_poly.entity_id
_entity_poly.type
_entity_poly.pdbx_seq_one_letter_code
_entity_poly.pdbx_strand_id
1 'polypeptide(L)' 'MIEIIAALVSLVVHFISYLFSTGEDKKKAKADLKEVVNGTHGKILVGFFGGAAVTGIFVGIWLLSE' A
#
# COMPACT_ATOMS: atom_id res chain seq x y z
N MET A 1 -18.32 3.65 -0.54
CA MET A 1 -17.85 2.33 -0.05
C MET A 1 -17.29 1.46 -1.17
N ILE A 2 -18.07 1.15 -2.21
CA ILE A 2 -17.61 0.33 -3.35
C ILE A 2 -16.34 0.90 -4.00
N GLU A 3 -16.24 2.21 -4.18
CA GLU A 3 -15.07 2.85 -4.80
C GLU A 3 -13.77 2.72 -3.99
N ILE A 4 -13.87 2.70 -2.64
CA ILE A 4 -12.71 2.49 -1.76
C ILE A 4 -12.27 1.03 -1.79
N ILE A 5 -13.22 0.10 -1.88
CA ILE A 5 -12.94 -1.34 -2.03
C ILE A 5 -12.29 -1.59 -3.40
N ALA A 6 -12.80 -0.97 -4.47
CA ALA A 6 -12.20 -1.05 -5.79
C ALA A 6 -10.79 -0.46 -5.81
N ALA A 7 -10.56 0.67 -5.14
CA ALA A 7 -9.23 1.26 -4.99
C ALA A 7 -8.27 0.35 -4.21
N LEU A 8 -8.75 -0.33 -3.16
CA LEU A 8 -7.96 -1.31 -2.41
C LEU A 8 -7.56 -2.50 -3.28
N VAL A 9 -8.51 -3.09 -4.00
CA VAL A 9 -8.24 -4.20 -4.92
C VAL A 9 -7.25 -3.77 -6.00
N SER A 10 -7.43 -2.57 -6.58
CA SER A 10 -6.51 -2.01 -7.56
C SER A 10 -5.10 -1.82 -6.99
N LEU A 11 -4.98 -1.26 -5.78
CA LEU A 11 -3.68 -1.09 -5.11
C LEU A 11 -2.97 -2.43 -4.90
N VAL A 12 -3.69 -3.45 -4.45
CA VAL A 12 -3.15 -4.81 -4.23
C VAL A 12 -2.66 -5.42 -5.55
N VAL A 13 -3.47 -5.34 -6.61
CA VAL A 13 -3.09 -5.88 -7.94
C VAL A 13 -1.82 -5.21 -8.47
N HIS A 14 -1.76 -3.87 -8.45
CA HIS A 14 -0.58 -3.14 -8.93
C HIS A 14 0.65 -3.38 -8.04
N PHE A 15 0.45 -3.56 -6.74
CA PHE A 15 1.53 -3.87 -5.81
C PHE A 15 2.12 -5.27 -6.06
N ILE A 16 1.26 -6.27 -6.26
CA ILE A 16 1.66 -7.63 -6.63
C ILE A 16 2.40 -7.61 -7.97
N SER A 17 1.85 -6.96 -9.00
CA SER A 17 2.52 -6.82 -10.30
C SER A 17 3.91 -6.21 -10.14
N TYR A 18 4.05 -5.14 -9.36
CA TYR A 18 5.35 -4.54 -9.07
C TYR A 18 6.34 -5.49 -8.38
N LEU A 19 5.87 -6.33 -7.44
CA LEU A 19 6.72 -7.31 -6.75
C LEU A 19 7.22 -8.42 -7.69
N PHE A 20 6.37 -8.88 -8.61
CA PHE A 20 6.70 -9.98 -9.53
C PHE A 20 7.32 -9.52 -10.86
N SER A 21 7.29 -8.22 -11.18
CA SER A 21 7.96 -7.68 -12.37
C SER A 21 9.48 -7.53 -12.18
N THR A 22 10.23 -7.66 -13.29
CA THR A 22 11.69 -7.51 -13.34
C THR A 22 12.14 -6.60 -14.47
N GLY A 23 13.37 -6.07 -14.41
CA GLY A 23 13.95 -5.28 -15.51
C GLY A 23 13.14 -4.02 -15.86
N GLU A 24 12.81 -3.86 -17.14
CA GLU A 24 11.98 -2.74 -17.64
C GLU A 24 10.54 -2.81 -17.15
N ASP A 25 9.95 -4.00 -17.04
CA ASP A 25 8.58 -4.17 -16.56
C ASP A 25 8.43 -3.71 -15.11
N LYS A 26 9.48 -3.87 -14.29
CA LYS A 26 9.49 -3.37 -12.92
C LYS A 26 9.43 -1.85 -12.85
N LYS A 27 10.07 -1.14 -13.80
CA LYS A 27 10.03 0.33 -13.86
C LYS A 27 8.63 0.80 -14.22
N LYS A 28 7.99 0.13 -15.17
CA LYS A 28 6.60 0.42 -15.57
C LYS A 28 5.62 0.13 -14.44
N ALA A 29 5.68 -1.06 -13.85
CA ALA A 29 4.81 -1.43 -12.73
C ALA A 29 4.98 -0.50 -11.51
N LYS A 30 6.19 0.03 -11.28
CA LYS A 30 6.43 1.04 -10.25
C LYS A 30 5.74 2.37 -10.57
N ALA A 31 5.74 2.79 -11.83
CA ALA A 31 5.08 4.03 -12.25
C ALA A 31 3.57 3.91 -12.09
N ASP A 32 2.99 2.80 -12.55
CA ASP A 32 1.56 2.52 -12.42
C ASP A 32 1.14 2.45 -10.94
N LEU A 33 1.92 1.74 -10.11
CA LEU A 33 1.68 1.68 -8.66
C LEU A 33 1.74 3.07 -8.01
N LYS A 34 2.67 3.92 -8.44
CA LYS A 34 2.79 5.29 -7.92
C LYS A 34 1.56 6.13 -8.28
N GLU A 35 1.02 5.96 -9.48
CA GLU A 35 -0.20 6.64 -9.91
C GLU A 35 -1.41 6.21 -9.06
N VAL A 36 -1.55 4.90 -8.84
CA VAL A 36 -2.60 4.33 -7.98
C VAL A 36 -2.49 4.86 -6.54
N VAL A 37 -1.27 4.91 -5.99
CA VAL A 37 -1.01 5.46 -4.64
C VAL A 37 -1.28 6.96 -4.58
N ASN A 38 -0.94 7.73 -5.62
CA ASN A 38 -1.13 9.18 -5.64
C ASN A 38 -2.60 9.61 -5.81
N GLY A 39 -3.46 8.71 -6.30
CA GLY A 39 -4.90 8.94 -6.36
C GLY A 39 -5.53 9.19 -4.99
N THR A 40 -6.69 9.85 -4.96
CA THR A 40 -7.40 10.25 -3.73
C THR A 40 -7.62 9.08 -2.77
N HIS A 41 -8.14 7.95 -3.26
CA HIS A 41 -8.35 6.76 -2.43
C HIS A 41 -7.04 6.03 -2.11
N GLY A 42 -6.06 6.03 -3.01
CA GLY A 42 -4.74 5.43 -2.78
C GLY A 42 -3.99 6.08 -1.62
N LYS A 43 -4.02 7.41 -1.53
CA LYS A 43 -3.43 8.16 -0.41
C LYS A 43 -4.09 7.84 0.92
N ILE A 44 -5.42 7.75 0.93
CA ILE A 44 -6.18 7.38 2.14
C ILE A 44 -5.80 5.97 2.59
N LEU A 45 -5.73 5.02 1.66
CA LEU A 45 -5.35 3.63 1.95
C LEU A 45 -3.92 3.52 2.48
N VAL A 46 -2.94 4.14 1.79
CA VAL A 46 -1.55 4.14 2.24
C VAL A 46 -1.39 4.84 3.59
N GLY A 47 -2.09 5.96 3.81
CA GLY A 47 -2.09 6.64 5.09
C GLY A 47 -2.68 5.79 6.21
N PHE A 48 -3.79 5.09 5.94
CA PHE A 48 -4.45 4.19 6.90
C PHE A 48 -3.56 2.99 7.25
N PHE A 49 -3.10 2.23 6.24
CA PHE A 49 -2.24 1.06 6.48
C PHE A 49 -0.87 1.45 7.04
N GLY A 50 -0.29 2.56 6.59
CA GLY A 50 0.96 3.09 7.13
C GLY A 50 0.82 3.49 8.60
N GLY A 51 -0.27 4.20 8.95
CA GLY A 51 -0.58 4.57 10.33
C GLY A 51 -0.83 3.35 11.21
N ALA A 52 -1.59 2.36 10.72
CA ALA A 52 -1.82 1.10 11.42
C ALA A 52 -0.54 0.30 11.64
N ALA A 53 0.36 0.24 10.66
CA ALA A 53 1.65 -0.44 10.79
C ALA A 53 2.54 0.22 11.86
N VAL A 54 2.68 1.55 11.82
CA VAL A 54 3.46 2.30 12.83
C VAL A 54 2.87 2.12 14.23
N THR A 55 1.55 2.23 14.35
CA THR A 55 0.84 2.04 15.63
C THR A 55 1.01 0.63 16.15
N GLY A 56 0.87 -0.38 15.29
CA GLY A 56 1.06 -1.79 15.64
C GLY A 56 2.48 -2.09 16.13
N ILE A 57 3.50 -1.51 15.48
CA ILE A 57 4.90 -1.62 15.93
C ILE A 57 5.05 -0.98 17.32
N PHE A 58 4.54 0.24 17.51
CA PHE A 58 4.64 0.95 18.78
C PHE A 58 3.98 0.18 19.93
N VAL A 59 2.74 -0.29 19.71
CA VAL A 59 2.01 -1.12 20.69
C VAL A 59 2.73 -2.44 20.95
N GLY A 60 3.27 -3.09 19.90
CA GLY A 60 4.02 -4.33 20.06
C GLY A 60 5.28 -4.16 20.90
N ILE A 61 6.05 -3.09 20.69
CA ILE A 61 7.23 -2.77 21.51
C ILE A 61 6.82 -2.50 22.95
N TRP A 62 5.75 -1.73 23.16
CA TRP A 62 5.26 -1.42 24.51
C TRP A 62 4.86 -2.69 25.26
N LEU A 63 4.09 -3.58 24.64
CA LEU A 63 3.71 -4.88 25.21
C LEU A 63 4.89 -5.80 25.50
N LEU A 64 5.97 -5.73 24.72
CA LEU A 64 7.19 -6.52 24.96
C LEU A 64 8.10 -5.91 26.04
N SER A 65 7.86 -4.65 26.42
CA SER A 65 8.64 -3.92 27.42
C SER A 65 8.02 -3.97 28.82
N GLU A 66 6.88 -4.64 28.97
CA GLU A 66 6.12 -4.84 30.21
C GLU A 66 6.23 -6.30 30.68
#